data_AF-A0A183GIM2-F1
#
_entry.id   AF-A0A183GIM2-F1
#
_cell.length_a   1.000
_cell.length_b   1.000
_cell.length_c   1.000
_cell.angle_alpha   90.00
_cell.angle_beta   90.00
_cell.angle_gamma   90.00
#
_symmetry.space_group_name_H-M   'P 1'
#
loop_
_entity.id
_entity.type
_entity.pdbx_description
1 polymer ?
#
loop_
_entity_poly.entity_id
_entity_poly.type
_entity_poly.pdbx_seq_one_letter_code
_entity_poly.pdbx_strand_id
1 'polypeptide(L)'
;MRLEQADGAPEWRRQALQQVTDNLQRRLQNSQNPKRCDMAKFVVCDIPDACGFVCQLHHLVFCLMVAFASKRTLVIRGDGTSWRSVHVSFKKQNNYTLPPAFQLNGMLEAFA
;
A
#
# COMPACT_ATOMS: atom_id res chain seq x y z
N MET A 1 -11.60 27.25 21.92
CA MET A 1 -10.24 27.04 21.36
C MET A 1 -9.97 25.55 21.31
N ARG A 2 -9.60 24.98 20.15
CA ARG A 2 -9.32 23.53 20.00
C ARG A 2 -7.81 23.33 20.03
N LEU A 3 -7.30 22.70 21.09
CA LEU A 3 -5.86 22.54 21.33
C LEU A 3 -5.13 21.81 20.19
N GLU A 4 -5.83 20.93 19.47
CA GLU A 4 -5.29 20.21 18.31
C GLU A 4 -4.87 21.11 17.13
N GLN A 5 -5.36 22.36 17.12
CA GLN A 5 -5.16 23.37 16.08
C GLN A 5 -4.35 24.58 16.55
N ALA A 6 -3.92 24.60 17.82
CA ALA A 6 -3.12 25.69 18.36
C ALA A 6 -1.67 25.62 17.84
N ASP A 7 -1.00 26.78 17.81
CA ASP A 7 0.46 26.91 17.67
C ASP A 7 1.10 26.15 16.50
N GLY A 8 0.42 26.09 15.34
CA GLY A 8 0.93 25.40 14.15
C GLY A 8 0.98 23.87 14.29
N ALA A 9 0.40 23.29 15.33
CA ALA A 9 0.38 21.85 15.58
C ALA A 9 -0.13 20.99 14.40
N PRO A 10 -1.15 21.41 13.60
CA PRO A 10 -1.57 20.66 12.42
C PRO A 10 -0.47 20.53 11.36
N GLU A 11 0.25 21.62 11.09
CA GLU A 11 1.28 21.67 10.06
C GLU A 11 2.49 20.84 10.46
N TRP A 12 2.94 21.00 11.71
CA TRP A 12 3.99 20.15 12.28
C TRP A 12 3.62 18.66 12.18
N ARG A 13 2.37 18.31 12.48
CA ARG A 13 1.90 16.91 12.43
C ARG A 13 1.90 16.37 11.01
N ARG A 14 1.44 17.16 10.03
CA ARG A 14 1.46 16.82 8.60
C ARG A 14 2.90 16.54 8.15
N GLN A 15 3.83 17.45 8.43
CA GLN A 15 5.24 17.30 8.06
C GLN A 15 5.89 16.10 8.74
N ALA A 16 5.65 15.88 10.04
CA ALA A 16 6.19 14.74 10.76
C ALA A 16 5.69 13.40 10.19
N LEU A 17 4.39 13.28 9.90
CA LEU A 17 3.82 12.09 9.28
C LEU A 17 4.35 11.86 7.86
N GLN A 18 4.55 12.94 7.09
CA GLN A 18 5.15 12.85 5.76
C GLN A 18 6.58 12.30 5.84
N GLN A 19 7.41 12.83 6.73
CA GLN A 19 8.79 12.35 6.91
C GLN A 19 8.86 10.87 7.30
N VAL A 20 7.97 10.42 8.20
CA VAL A 20 7.87 9.00 8.57
C VAL A 20 7.47 8.15 7.37
N THR A 21 6.50 8.62 6.59
CA THR A 21 6.02 7.94 5.38
C THR A 21 7.15 7.82 4.36
N ASP A 22 7.85 8.92 4.05
CA ASP A 22 8.97 8.93 3.09
C ASP A 22 10.09 7.98 3.52
N ASN A 23 10.40 7.94 4.82
CA ASN A 23 11.41 7.02 5.34
C ASN A 23 11.00 5.56 5.17
N LEU A 24 9.76 5.24 5.52
CA LEU A 24 9.21 3.89 5.39
C LEU A 24 9.15 3.46 3.93
N GLN A 25 8.62 4.30 3.04
CA GLN A 25 8.51 4.01 1.61
C GLN A 25 9.90 3.77 0.99
N ARG A 26 10.90 4.59 1.33
CA ARG A 26 12.28 4.38 0.87
C ARG A 26 12.86 3.05 1.32
N ARG A 27 12.62 2.66 2.58
CA ARG A 27 13.09 1.37 3.11
C ARG A 27 12.38 0.20 2.45
N LEU A 28 11.07 0.30 2.25
CA LEU A 28 10.29 -0.71 1.52
C LEU A 28 10.80 -0.85 0.09
N GLN A 29 11.01 0.26 -0.63
CA GLN A 29 11.55 0.26 -1.98
C GLN A 29 12.90 -0.46 -2.03
N ASN A 30 13.82 -0.14 -1.13
CA ASN A 30 15.12 -0.82 -1.08
C ASN A 30 15.01 -2.32 -0.75
N SER A 31 14.08 -2.70 0.14
CA SER A 31 13.85 -4.09 0.53
C SER A 31 13.20 -4.92 -0.58
N GLN A 32 12.34 -4.31 -1.39
CA GLN A 32 11.62 -4.99 -2.47
C GLN A 32 12.38 -5.02 -3.79
N ASN A 33 13.44 -4.21 -3.94
CA ASN A 33 14.24 -4.10 -5.17
C ASN A 33 15.72 -4.45 -4.92
N PRO A 34 16.05 -5.74 -4.66
CA PRO A 34 17.43 -6.15 -4.43
C PRO A 34 18.28 -5.98 -5.70
N LYS A 35 19.52 -5.48 -5.54
CA LYS A 35 20.48 -5.34 -6.66
C LYS A 35 20.81 -6.66 -7.36
N ARG A 36 20.73 -7.77 -6.61
CA ARG A 36 21.03 -9.13 -7.05
C ARG A 36 19.89 -10.04 -6.63
N CYS A 37 18.95 -10.25 -7.56
CA CYS A 37 17.78 -11.10 -7.32
C CYS A 37 18.18 -12.57 -7.05
N ASP A 38 19.21 -13.06 -7.74
CA ASP A 38 19.78 -14.40 -7.60
C ASP A 38 20.33 -14.70 -6.19
N MET A 39 20.74 -13.67 -5.45
CA MET A 39 21.27 -13.78 -4.08
C MET A 39 20.28 -13.34 -3.01
N ALA A 40 19.12 -12.80 -3.40
CA ALA A 40 18.16 -12.27 -2.44
C ALA A 40 17.43 -13.40 -1.70
N LYS A 41 17.04 -13.13 -0.46
CA LYS A 41 16.20 -14.04 0.32
C LYS A 41 14.75 -13.61 0.15
N PHE A 42 13.88 -14.59 -0.07
CA PHE A 42 12.47 -14.33 -0.35
C PHE A 42 11.56 -14.83 0.77
N VAL A 43 10.41 -14.17 0.89
CA VAL A 43 9.17 -14.72 1.45
C VAL A 43 8.22 -14.86 0.28
N VAL A 44 7.72 -16.07 0.05
CA VAL A 44 6.73 -16.34 -0.99
C VAL A 44 5.35 -16.30 -0.35
N CYS A 45 4.44 -15.51 -0.89
CA CYS A 45 3.07 -15.35 -0.41
C CYS A 45 2.08 -15.91 -1.43
N ASP A 46 1.21 -16.80 -0.96
CA ASP A 46 0.11 -17.35 -1.74
C ASP A 46 -1.18 -16.61 -1.39
N ILE A 47 -1.84 -16.02 -2.37
CA ILE A 47 -3.09 -15.30 -2.12
C ILE A 47 -4.24 -16.33 -1.96
N PRO A 48 -5.02 -16.27 -0.86
CA PRO A 48 -6.09 -17.22 -0.64
C PRO A 48 -7.24 -16.99 -1.62
N ASP A 49 -7.63 -18.04 -2.35
CA ASP A 49 -8.72 -17.95 -3.31
C ASP A 49 -10.09 -17.81 -2.60
N ALA A 50 -10.26 -18.42 -1.43
CA ALA A 50 -11.57 -18.64 -0.79
C ALA A 50 -12.25 -17.40 -0.17
N CYS A 51 -11.73 -16.19 -0.36
CA CYS A 51 -12.28 -14.97 0.26
C CYS A 51 -12.33 -13.76 -0.69
N GLY A 52 -13.00 -12.69 -0.25
CA GLY A 52 -13.12 -11.45 -1.02
C GLY A 52 -11.84 -10.60 -1.03
N PHE A 53 -11.84 -9.56 -1.86
CA PHE A 53 -10.69 -8.67 -2.10
C PHE A 53 -10.01 -8.17 -0.81
N VAL A 54 -10.77 -7.70 0.17
CA VAL A 54 -10.21 -7.14 1.41
C VAL A 54 -9.43 -8.18 2.22
N CYS A 55 -9.91 -9.42 2.26
CA CYS A 55 -9.21 -10.53 2.91
C CYS A 55 -7.89 -10.86 2.18
N GLN A 56 -7.91 -10.85 0.84
CA GLN A 56 -6.72 -11.03 0.03
C GLN A 56 -5.70 -9.90 0.23
N LEU A 57 -6.16 -8.65 0.27
CA LEU A 57 -5.32 -7.48 0.53
C LEU A 57 -4.71 -7.54 1.94
N HIS A 58 -5.51 -7.87 2.96
CA HIS A 58 -5.00 -8.04 4.33
C HIS A 58 -3.94 -9.15 4.41
N HIS A 59 -4.15 -10.27 3.72
CA HIS A 59 -3.15 -11.34 3.65
C HIS A 59 -1.86 -10.86 2.98
N LEU A 60 -1.96 -10.13 1.87
CA LEU A 60 -0.81 -9.56 1.17
C LEU A 60 -0.05 -8.56 2.05
N VAL A 61 -0.76 -7.66 2.75
CA VAL A 61 -0.14 -6.71 3.70
C VAL A 61 0.55 -7.45 4.84
N PHE A 62 -0.05 -8.52 5.37
CA PHE A 62 0.59 -9.37 6.37
C PHE A 62 1.88 -10.02 5.84
N CYS A 63 1.85 -10.61 4.65
CA CYS A 63 3.04 -11.15 4.00
C CYS A 63 4.13 -10.08 3.82
N LEU A 64 3.76 -8.85 3.41
CA LEU A 64 4.69 -7.73 3.28
C LEU A 64 5.34 -7.36 4.62
N MET A 65 4.56 -7.28 5.70
CA MET A 65 5.08 -7.01 7.04
C MET A 65 6.08 -8.08 7.50
N VAL A 66 5.76 -9.36 7.29
CA VAL A 66 6.66 -10.49 7.62
C VAL A 66 7.94 -10.44 6.78
N ALA A 67 7.82 -10.18 5.47
CA ALA A 67 8.97 -10.03 4.57
C ALA A 67 9.89 -8.87 5.01
N PHE A 68 9.30 -7.70 5.30
CA PHE A 68 10.03 -6.53 5.75
C PHE A 68 10.74 -6.76 7.10
N ALA A 69 10.04 -7.32 8.09
CA ALA A 69 10.61 -7.62 9.40
C ALA A 69 11.75 -8.64 9.32
N SER A 70 11.64 -9.62 8.42
CA SER A 70 12.66 -10.67 8.21
C SER A 70 13.77 -10.30 7.23
N LYS A 71 13.80 -9.05 6.72
CA LYS A 71 14.75 -8.56 5.70
C LYS A 71 14.79 -9.43 4.44
N ARG A 72 13.60 -9.82 3.97
CA ARG A 72 13.39 -10.63 2.77
C ARG A 72 12.54 -9.86 1.77
N THR A 73 12.77 -10.09 0.48
CA THR A 73 11.94 -9.55 -0.58
C THR A 73 10.65 -10.37 -0.66
N LEU A 74 9.50 -9.71 -0.79
CA LEU A 74 8.22 -10.37 -0.95
C LEU A 74 8.09 -10.81 -2.42
N VAL A 75 7.69 -12.06 -2.63
CA VAL A 75 7.28 -12.58 -3.93
C VAL A 75 5.85 -13.07 -3.80
N ILE A 76 4.97 -12.58 -4.65
CA ILE A 76 3.60 -13.07 -4.72
C ILE A 76 3.56 -14.20 -5.74
N ARG A 77 3.02 -15.35 -5.35
CA ARG A 77 2.93 -16.50 -6.26
C ARG A 77 1.76 -16.33 -7.22
N GLY A 78 2.01 -16.64 -8.49
CA GLY A 78 1.03 -16.58 -9.57
C GLY A 78 1.15 -15.34 -10.44
N ASP A 79 0.46 -15.36 -11.58
CA ASP A 79 0.40 -14.28 -12.57
C ASP A 79 -0.83 -13.37 -12.39
N GLY A 80 -1.58 -13.56 -11.30
CA GLY A 80 -2.80 -12.82 -10.98
C GLY A 80 -4.07 -13.36 -11.63
N THR A 81 -4.00 -14.38 -12.51
CA THR A 81 -5.17 -14.94 -13.19
C THR A 81 -6.09 -15.73 -12.27
N SER A 82 -5.53 -16.35 -11.22
CA SER A 82 -6.32 -17.08 -10.21
C SER A 82 -6.96 -16.16 -9.17
N TRP A 83 -6.59 -14.88 -9.11
CA TRP A 83 -7.09 -13.96 -8.09
C TRP A 83 -8.52 -13.55 -8.43
N ARG A 84 -9.49 -14.15 -7.73
CA ARG A 84 -10.93 -13.90 -7.96
C ARG A 84 -11.34 -12.42 -7.98
N SER A 85 -10.63 -11.55 -7.24
CA SER A 85 -10.94 -10.12 -7.21
C SER A 85 -10.21 -9.26 -8.27
N VAL A 86 -9.34 -9.82 -9.10
CA VAL A 86 -8.83 -9.09 -10.28
C VAL A 86 -9.92 -8.99 -11.35
N HIS A 87 -10.86 -9.94 -11.36
CA HIS A 87 -12.13 -9.85 -12.07
C HIS A 87 -13.22 -9.12 -11.27
N VAL A 88 -12.87 -8.04 -10.58
CA VAL A 88 -13.89 -7.07 -10.17
C VAL A 88 -14.34 -6.35 -11.43
N SER A 89 -15.40 -6.85 -12.05
CA SER A 89 -16.22 -6.04 -12.95
C SER A 89 -16.69 -4.84 -12.14
N PHE A 90 -16.04 -3.69 -12.31
CA PHE A 90 -16.61 -2.41 -11.92
C PHE A 90 -17.89 -2.26 -12.75
N LYS A 91 -19.02 -2.76 -12.23
CA LYS A 91 -20.32 -2.30 -12.72
C LYS A 91 -20.28 -0.80 -12.51
N LYS A 92 -20.19 -0.05 -13.60
CA LYS A 92 -20.35 1.39 -13.62
C LYS A 92 -21.67 1.68 -12.90
N GLN A 93 -21.60 2.03 -11.62
CA GLN A 93 -22.72 2.64 -10.94
C GLN A 93 -22.82 4.04 -11.55
N ASN A 94 -23.58 4.15 -12.64
CA ASN A 94 -24.02 5.46 -13.10
C ASN A 94 -24.74 6.12 -11.92
N ASN A 95 -24.24 7.30 -11.54
CA ASN A 95 -24.77 8.26 -10.56
C ASN A 95 -24.15 8.30 -9.15
N TYR A 96 -22.88 7.94 -8.99
CA TYR A 96 -22.08 8.50 -7.90
C TYR A 96 -20.92 9.31 -8.46
N THR A 97 -20.99 10.64 -8.28
CA THR A 97 -19.84 11.52 -8.44
C THR A 97 -18.82 11.13 -7.38
N LEU A 98 -17.74 10.46 -7.78
CA LEU A 98 -16.64 10.16 -6.86
C LEU A 98 -16.10 11.49 -6.31
N PRO A 99 -15.87 11.62 -5.00
CA PRO A 99 -15.21 12.79 -4.46
C PRO A 99 -13.82 12.92 -5.11
N PRO A 100 -13.35 14.16 -5.38
CA PRO A 100 -12.13 14.42 -6.14
C PRO A 100 -10.86 13.76 -5.58
N ALA A 101 -10.88 13.29 -4.32
CA ALA A 101 -9.77 12.58 -3.69
C ALA A 101 -9.49 11.17 -4.24
N PHE A 102 -10.40 10.57 -5.02
CA PHE A 102 -10.24 9.21 -5.56
C PHE A 102 -9.90 9.15 -7.05
N GLN A 103 -9.69 10.31 -7.70
CA GLN A 103 -9.17 10.36 -9.06
C GLN A 103 -7.64 10.21 -9.00
N LEU A 104 -7.13 9.12 -9.57
CA LEU A 104 -5.71 8.71 -9.59
C LEU A 104 -4.73 9.77 -10.14
N ASN A 105 -5.22 10.83 -10.78
CA ASN A 105 -4.42 11.96 -11.25
C ASN A 105 -4.20 13.07 -10.20
N GLY A 106 -4.82 12.98 -9.01
CA GLY A 106 -4.73 13.99 -7.93
C GLY A 106 -3.88 13.60 -6.72
N MET A 107 -3.31 12.38 -6.67
CA MET A 107 -2.52 11.92 -5.51
C MET A 107 -1.18 12.67 -5.32
N LEU A 108 -0.74 13.45 -6.31
CA LEU A 108 0.49 14.26 -6.23
C LEU A 108 0.27 15.68 -5.68
N GLU A 109 -0.96 16.21 -5.68
CA GLU A 109 -1.24 17.56 -5.15
C GLU A 109 -1.83 17.55 -3.73
N ALA A 110 -2.18 16.38 -3.19
CA ALA A 110 -2.68 16.26 -1.82
C ALA A 110 -1.58 16.34 -0.74
N PHE A 111 -0.30 16.33 -1.14
CA PHE A 111 0.89 16.42 -0.27
C PHE A 111 1.71 17.70 -0.47
N ALA A 112 1.15 18.71 -1.14
CA ALA A 112 1.64 20.09 -1.10
C ALA A 112 0.85 20.92 -0.08
#